data_AF-A0A519RTQ4-F1
#
_entry.id   AF-A0A519RTQ4-F1
#
_cell.length_a   1.000
_cell.length_b   1.000
_cell.length_c   1.000
_cell.angle_alpha   90.00
_cell.angle_beta   90.00
_cell.angle_gamma   90.00
#
_symmetry.space_group_name_H-M   'P 1'
#
loop_
_entity.id
_entity.type
_entity.pdbx_description
1 polymer ?
#
loop_
_entity_poly.entity_id
_entity_poly.type
_entity_poly.pdbx_seq_one_letter_code
_entity_poly.pdbx_strand_id
1 'polypeptide(L)'
;MFTQDAERKLSNDIYEALLQKHSFDLPDEFLRRWLKATNEKLTDEELAEGYDDFAKNLKWTLIENKIIKDNSIEIKYEDVVAAAKAKLDAQFRMYSPSPLPEDQLAQYAVQFLQEKENANRTFEEVKAAKTFEQIKTIVTLDQKDIDYDKFVELDKK
;
A
#
# COMPACT_ATOMS: atom_id res chain seq x y z
N MET A 1 -6.06 -13.84 11.57
CA MET A 1 -5.97 -12.77 12.58
C MET A 1 -4.52 -12.60 13.02
N PHE A 2 -3.96 -13.40 13.92
CA PHE A 2 -2.57 -13.19 14.41
C PHE A 2 -1.47 -13.11 13.32
N THR A 3 -1.53 -13.97 12.29
CA THR A 3 -0.57 -13.89 11.16
C THR A 3 -0.70 -12.59 10.37
N GLN A 4 -1.94 -12.13 10.13
CA GLN A 4 -2.20 -10.88 9.39
C GLN A 4 -1.77 -9.66 10.20
N ASP A 5 -1.99 -9.69 11.52
CA ASP A 5 -1.55 -8.61 12.40
C ASP A 5 -0.01 -8.52 12.42
N ALA A 6 0.68 -9.67 12.51
CA ALA A 6 2.14 -9.73 12.44
C ALA A 6 2.68 -9.27 11.09
N GLU A 7 2.05 -9.66 9.97
CA GLU A 7 2.43 -9.20 8.63
C GLU A 7 2.24 -7.69 8.46
N ARG A 8 1.13 -7.14 8.98
CA ARG A 8 0.90 -5.69 8.97
C ARG A 8 1.99 -4.96 9.75
N LYS A 9 2.32 -5.43 10.95
CA LYS A 9 3.38 -4.83 11.76
C LYS A 9 4.73 -4.88 11.06
N LEU A 10 5.09 -6.03 10.50
CA LEU A 10 6.33 -6.17 9.74
C LEU A 10 6.39 -5.23 8.52
N SER A 11 5.26 -5.06 7.83
CA SER A 11 5.17 -4.15 6.67
C SER A 11 5.40 -2.70 7.09
N ASN A 12 4.82 -2.27 8.22
CA ASN A 12 5.06 -0.95 8.79
C ASN A 12 6.53 -0.77 9.24
N ASP A 13 7.14 -1.80 9.86
CA ASP A 13 8.54 -1.75 10.29
C ASP A 13 9.50 -1.62 9.10
N ILE A 14 9.23 -2.36 8.01
CA ILE A 14 9.99 -2.25 6.76
C ILE A 14 9.84 -0.85 6.16
N TYR A 15 8.62 -0.33 6.12
CA TYR A 15 8.33 1.01 5.61
C TYR A 15 9.11 2.09 6.36
N GLU A 16 9.02 2.11 7.69
CA GLU A 16 9.73 3.07 8.53
C GLU A 16 11.25 2.90 8.42
N ALA A 17 11.75 1.66 8.46
CA ALA A 17 13.18 1.39 8.35
C ALA A 17 13.77 1.86 7.01
N LEU A 18 13.06 1.65 5.91
CA LEU A 18 13.52 2.09 4.58
C LEU A 18 13.49 3.61 4.45
N LEU A 19 12.45 4.28 4.96
CA LEU A 19 12.38 5.74 4.96
C LEU A 19 13.48 6.38 5.82
N GLN A 20 13.76 5.81 7.00
CA GLN A 20 14.83 6.30 7.87
C GLN A 20 16.22 6.07 7.27
N LYS A 21 16.43 4.90 6.66
CA LYS A 21 17.74 4.54 6.06
C LYS A 21 18.03 5.34 4.79
N HIS A 22 17.01 5.66 4.01
CA HIS A 22 17.14 6.37 2.75
C HIS A 22 16.60 7.80 2.87
N SER A 23 17.36 8.63 3.57
CA SER A 23 17.11 10.08 3.55
C SER A 23 17.63 10.68 2.25
N PHE A 24 16.72 11.23 1.47
CA PHE A 24 17.02 12.10 0.33
C PHE A 24 16.08 13.30 0.37
N ASP A 25 16.59 14.42 -0.15
CA ASP A 25 15.85 15.67 -0.17
C ASP A 25 14.89 15.69 -1.35
N LEU A 26 13.67 16.16 -1.09
CA LEU A 26 12.70 16.46 -2.12
C LEU A 26 12.79 17.96 -2.48
N PRO A 27 12.45 18.34 -3.71
CA PRO A 27 12.41 19.74 -4.11
C PRO A 27 11.16 20.42 -3.52
N ASP A 28 11.17 20.69 -2.21
CA ASP A 28 9.95 20.99 -1.46
C ASP A 28 9.23 22.25 -1.93
N GLU A 29 9.97 23.30 -2.27
CA GLU A 29 9.37 24.52 -2.81
C GLU A 29 8.63 24.27 -4.13
N PHE A 30 9.20 23.44 -5.00
CA PHE A 30 8.57 23.08 -6.27
C PHE A 30 7.30 22.25 -6.02
N LEU A 31 7.37 21.24 -5.16
CA LEU A 31 6.24 20.36 -4.87
C LEU A 31 5.08 21.12 -4.23
N ARG A 32 5.35 22.03 -3.28
CA ARG A 32 4.32 22.89 -2.68
C ARG A 32 3.64 23.78 -3.73
N ARG A 33 4.41 24.38 -4.64
CA ARG A 33 3.86 25.19 -5.75
C ARG A 33 3.06 24.33 -6.74
N TRP A 34 3.56 23.14 -7.05
CA TRP A 34 2.91 22.20 -7.95
C TRP A 34 1.57 21.72 -7.40
N LEU A 35 1.50 21.36 -6.11
CA LEU A 35 0.25 20.93 -5.46
C LEU A 35 -0.83 22.00 -5.56
N LYS A 36 -0.50 23.27 -5.24
CA LYS A 36 -1.43 24.40 -5.41
C LYS A 36 -1.88 24.59 -6.87
N ALA A 37 -0.95 24.46 -7.82
CA ALA A 37 -1.29 24.61 -9.23
C ALA A 37 -2.21 23.49 -9.75
N THR A 38 -2.10 22.29 -9.19
CA THR A 38 -2.93 21.14 -9.58
C THR A 38 -4.27 21.06 -8.84
N ASN A 39 -4.40 21.73 -7.70
CA ASN A 39 -5.62 21.77 -6.91
C ASN A 39 -5.88 23.20 -6.44
N GLU A 40 -6.61 23.97 -7.25
CA GLU A 40 -6.94 25.37 -6.98
C GLU A 40 -7.76 25.58 -5.68
N LYS A 41 -8.34 24.50 -5.12
CA LYS A 41 -9.11 24.55 -3.86
C LYS A 41 -8.25 24.32 -2.62
N LEU A 42 -7.00 23.87 -2.78
CA LEU A 42 -6.11 23.59 -1.67
C LEU A 42 -5.64 24.89 -1.02
N THR A 43 -6.01 25.09 0.25
CA THR A 43 -5.61 26.26 1.02
C THR A 43 -4.16 26.16 1.51
N ASP A 44 -3.58 27.30 1.88
CA ASP A 44 -2.22 27.38 2.43
C ASP A 44 -2.10 26.61 3.75
N GLU A 45 -3.15 26.64 4.56
CA GLU A 45 -3.26 25.95 5.85
C GLU A 45 -3.30 24.44 5.64
N GLU A 46 -4.19 23.93 4.79
CA GLU A 46 -4.26 22.50 4.46
C GLU A 46 -2.95 21.98 3.85
N LEU A 47 -2.29 22.78 3.00
CA LEU A 47 -1.00 22.42 2.46
C LEU A 47 0.07 22.38 3.54
N ALA A 48 0.10 23.33 4.47
CA ALA A 48 1.09 23.35 5.55
C ALA A 48 0.94 22.11 6.45
N GLU A 49 -0.29 21.74 6.79
CA GLU A 49 -0.59 20.57 7.63
C GLU A 49 -0.34 19.24 6.90
N GLY A 50 -0.72 19.12 5.62
CA GLY A 50 -0.67 17.86 4.88
C GLY A 50 0.63 17.61 4.09
N TYR A 51 1.51 18.61 3.95
CA TYR A 51 2.68 18.47 3.08
C TYR A 51 3.67 17.41 3.57
N ASP A 52 3.93 17.34 4.88
CA ASP A 52 4.94 16.42 5.40
C ASP A 52 4.52 14.97 5.18
N ASP A 53 3.23 14.66 5.34
CA ASP A 53 2.65 13.36 5.01
C ASP A 53 2.72 13.08 3.50
N PHE A 54 2.41 14.07 2.67
CA PHE A 54 2.58 13.94 1.21
C PHE A 54 4.04 13.64 0.84
N ALA A 55 4.99 14.39 1.40
CA ALA A 55 6.41 14.22 1.15
C ALA A 55 6.89 12.83 1.59
N LYS A 56 6.45 12.37 2.77
CA LYS A 56 6.75 11.01 3.27
C LYS A 56 6.21 9.94 2.32
N ASN A 57 4.97 10.06 1.87
CA ASN A 57 4.35 9.15 0.91
C ASN A 57 5.03 9.17 -0.47
N LEU A 58 5.48 10.35 -0.93
CA LEU A 58 6.23 10.47 -2.17
C LEU A 58 7.60 9.79 -2.08
N LYS A 59 8.31 9.96 -0.95
CA LYS A 59 9.59 9.25 -0.72
C LYS A 59 9.39 7.74 -0.77
N TRP A 60 8.34 7.23 -0.12
CA TRP A 60 8.01 5.81 -0.17
C TRP A 60 7.73 5.33 -1.59
N THR A 61 6.87 6.04 -2.31
CA THR A 61 6.56 5.74 -3.74
C THR A 61 7.83 5.66 -4.59
N LEU A 62 8.80 6.55 -4.37
CA LEU A 62 10.07 6.53 -5.10
C LEU A 62 10.94 5.32 -4.75
N ILE A 63 10.96 4.90 -3.48
CA ILE A 63 11.64 3.69 -3.02
C ILE A 63 11.00 2.45 -3.67
N GLU A 64 9.67 2.33 -3.61
CA GLU A 64 8.94 1.22 -4.24
C GLU A 64 9.22 1.12 -5.73
N ASN A 65 9.12 2.25 -6.44
CA ASN A 65 9.41 2.31 -7.88
C ASN A 65 10.85 1.88 -8.19
N LYS A 66 11.82 2.22 -7.33
CA LYS A 66 13.21 1.78 -7.50
C LYS A 66 13.34 0.27 -7.33
N ILE A 67 12.71 -0.30 -6.30
CA ILE A 67 12.73 -1.75 -6.04
C ILE A 67 12.10 -2.51 -7.21
N ILE A 68 10.93 -2.08 -7.66
CA ILE A 68 10.23 -2.70 -8.80
C ILE A 68 11.10 -2.68 -10.04
N LYS A 69 11.68 -1.52 -10.37
CA LYS A 69 12.53 -1.37 -11.55
C LYS A 69 13.78 -2.24 -11.48
N ASP A 70 14.49 -2.21 -10.35
CA ASP A 70 15.76 -2.94 -10.19
C ASP A 70 15.56 -4.46 -10.19
N ASN A 71 14.42 -4.93 -9.69
CA ASN A 71 14.08 -6.35 -9.63
C ASN A 71 13.22 -6.81 -10.81
N SER A 72 12.96 -5.93 -11.79
CA SER A 72 12.12 -6.22 -12.97
C SER A 72 10.75 -6.82 -12.58
N ILE A 73 10.14 -6.29 -11.52
CA ILE A 73 8.83 -6.75 -11.05
C ILE A 73 7.77 -6.25 -12.03
N GLU A 74 7.04 -7.18 -12.63
CA GLU A 74 5.91 -6.87 -13.49
C GLU A 74 4.60 -7.00 -12.72
N ILE A 75 3.76 -5.96 -12.80
CA ILE A 75 2.39 -6.00 -12.27
C ILE A 75 1.48 -6.48 -13.39
N LYS A 76 1.02 -7.73 -13.30
CA LYS A 76 0.18 -8.31 -14.34
C LYS A 76 -1.27 -7.96 -14.10
N TYR A 77 -2.05 -7.88 -15.19
CA TYR A 77 -3.50 -7.66 -15.10
C TYR A 77 -4.19 -8.72 -14.22
N GLU A 78 -3.74 -9.97 -14.30
CA GLU A 78 -4.26 -11.08 -13.49
C GLU A 78 -4.09 -10.84 -11.99
N ASP A 79 -2.97 -10.25 -11.57
CA ASP A 79 -2.73 -9.89 -10.16
C ASP A 79 -3.73 -8.83 -9.69
N VAL A 80 -4.00 -7.83 -10.52
CA VAL A 80 -4.95 -6.74 -10.23
C VAL A 80 -6.38 -7.27 -10.15
N VAL A 81 -6.77 -8.17 -11.07
CA VAL A 81 -8.08 -8.83 -11.03
C VAL A 81 -8.22 -9.71 -9.79
N ALA A 82 -7.19 -10.46 -9.42
CA ALA A 82 -7.20 -11.28 -8.22
C ALA A 82 -7.37 -10.43 -6.94
N ALA A 83 -6.66 -9.29 -6.85
CA ALA A 83 -6.80 -8.35 -5.75
C ALA A 83 -8.22 -7.75 -5.68
N ALA A 84 -8.78 -7.34 -6.83
CA ALA A 84 -10.15 -6.85 -6.90
C ALA A 84 -11.18 -7.92 -6.47
N LYS A 85 -11.02 -9.18 -6.92
CA LYS A 85 -11.86 -10.31 -6.49
C LYS A 85 -11.80 -10.47 -4.97
N ALA A 86 -10.61 -10.53 -4.39
CA ALA A 86 -10.43 -10.71 -2.94
C ALA A 86 -11.07 -9.56 -2.13
N LYS A 87 -10.94 -8.32 -2.62
CA LYS A 87 -11.54 -7.13 -2.00
C LYS A 87 -13.06 -7.18 -2.02
N LEU A 88 -13.65 -7.46 -3.18
CA LEU A 88 -15.11 -7.55 -3.32
C LEU A 88 -15.68 -8.71 -2.49
N ASP A 89 -15.03 -9.86 -2.52
CA ASP A 89 -15.40 -11.04 -1.73
C ASP A 89 -15.39 -10.75 -0.22
N ALA A 90 -14.37 -10.03 0.27
CA ALA A 90 -14.33 -9.55 1.65
C ALA A 90 -15.49 -8.59 1.98
N GLN A 91 -15.83 -7.66 1.08
CA GLN A 91 -16.98 -6.77 1.27
C GLN A 91 -18.31 -7.54 1.28
N PHE A 92 -18.51 -8.49 0.37
CA PHE A 92 -19.73 -9.29 0.31
C PHE A 92 -19.94 -10.15 1.54
N ARG A 93 -18.86 -10.79 2.04
CA ARG A 93 -18.92 -11.58 3.28
C ARG A 93 -19.34 -10.77 4.51
N MET A 94 -19.17 -9.45 4.49
CA MET A 94 -19.62 -8.57 5.57
C MET A 94 -21.15 -8.44 5.63
N TYR A 95 -21.84 -8.63 4.49
CA TYR A 95 -23.28 -8.48 4.36
C TYR A 95 -24.02 -9.80 4.08
N SER A 96 -23.33 -10.83 3.62
CA SER A 96 -23.89 -12.14 3.31
C SER A 96 -22.99 -13.27 3.86
N PRO A 97 -23.55 -14.22 4.63
CA PRO A 97 -22.80 -15.39 5.09
C PRO A 97 -22.50 -16.39 3.96
N SER A 98 -23.19 -16.32 2.82
CA SER A 98 -22.92 -17.18 1.66
C SER A 98 -21.94 -16.49 0.70
N PRO A 99 -20.86 -17.16 0.28
CA PRO A 99 -19.95 -16.64 -0.74
C PRO A 99 -20.66 -16.57 -2.10
N LEU A 100 -20.19 -15.65 -2.94
CA LEU A 100 -20.62 -15.58 -4.33
C LEU A 100 -19.96 -16.70 -5.15
N PRO A 101 -20.63 -17.22 -6.20
CA PRO A 101 -19.99 -18.06 -7.19
C PRO A 101 -18.78 -17.37 -7.82
N GLU A 102 -17.72 -18.14 -8.12
CA GLU A 102 -16.46 -17.59 -8.61
C GLU A 102 -16.62 -16.80 -9.91
N ASP A 103 -17.43 -17.30 -10.86
CA ASP A 103 -17.67 -16.64 -12.14
C ASP A 103 -18.36 -15.27 -11.96
N GLN A 104 -19.30 -15.18 -11.02
CA GLN A 104 -19.99 -13.92 -10.71
C GLN A 104 -19.05 -12.92 -10.05
N LEU A 105 -18.21 -13.39 -9.12
CA LEU A 105 -17.20 -12.57 -8.48
C LEU A 105 -16.17 -12.04 -9.49
N ALA A 106 -15.75 -12.87 -10.45
CA ALA A 106 -14.85 -12.46 -11.52
C ALA A 106 -15.46 -11.37 -12.41
N GLN A 107 -16.74 -11.51 -12.79
CA GLN A 107 -17.46 -10.48 -13.55
C GLN A 107 -17.53 -9.14 -12.79
N TYR A 108 -17.84 -9.17 -11.49
CA TYR A 108 -17.86 -7.96 -10.67
C TYR A 108 -16.48 -7.33 -10.49
N ALA A 109 -15.42 -8.13 -10.36
CA ALA A 109 -14.07 -7.61 -10.29
C ALA A 109 -13.67 -6.88 -11.58
N VAL A 110 -13.99 -7.44 -12.75
CA VAL A 110 -13.73 -6.78 -14.03
C VAL A 110 -14.53 -5.49 -14.13
N GLN A 111 -15.82 -5.50 -13.78
CA GLN A 111 -16.66 -4.30 -13.80
C GLN A 111 -16.15 -3.22 -12.84
N PHE A 112 -15.75 -3.60 -11.63
CA PHE A 112 -15.15 -2.70 -10.63
C PHE A 112 -13.89 -2.02 -11.17
N LEU A 113 -13.03 -2.78 -11.88
CA LEU A 113 -11.80 -2.29 -12.50
C LEU A 113 -12.03 -1.48 -13.80
N GLN A 114 -13.24 -1.41 -14.34
CA GLN A 114 -13.54 -0.49 -15.45
C GLN A 114 -13.52 0.97 -14.99
N GLU A 115 -13.78 1.22 -13.71
CA GLU A 115 -13.65 2.54 -13.12
C GLU A 115 -12.16 2.86 -12.92
N LYS A 116 -11.68 3.92 -13.58
CA LYS A 116 -10.25 4.29 -13.60
C LYS A 116 -9.66 4.48 -12.19
N GLU A 117 -10.43 5.07 -11.27
CA GLU A 117 -9.98 5.28 -9.89
C GLU A 117 -9.77 3.94 -9.17
N ASN A 118 -10.73 3.02 -9.29
CA ASN A 118 -10.61 1.68 -8.73
C ASN A 118 -9.47 0.89 -9.36
N ALA A 119 -9.29 0.98 -10.67
CA ALA A 119 -8.19 0.33 -11.39
C ALA A 119 -6.83 0.81 -10.87
N ASN A 120 -6.65 2.14 -10.81
CA ASN A 120 -5.41 2.74 -10.33
C ASN A 120 -5.14 2.37 -8.87
N ARG A 121 -6.14 2.48 -8.00
CA ARG A 121 -5.98 2.13 -6.58
C ARG A 121 -5.62 0.65 -6.40
N THR A 122 -6.30 -0.25 -7.10
CA THR A 122 -6.03 -1.70 -7.00
C THR A 122 -4.65 -2.04 -7.56
N PHE A 123 -4.24 -1.38 -8.64
CA PHE A 123 -2.90 -1.51 -9.18
C PHE A 123 -1.83 -1.10 -8.16
N GLU A 124 -2.01 0.05 -7.52
CA GLU A 124 -1.09 0.54 -6.47
C GLU A 124 -1.06 -0.40 -5.25
N GLU A 125 -2.20 -0.95 -4.84
CA GLU A 125 -2.28 -1.98 -3.77
C GLU A 125 -1.46 -3.24 -4.13
N VAL A 126 -1.60 -3.75 -5.36
CA VAL A 126 -0.84 -4.92 -5.85
C VAL A 126 0.65 -4.60 -5.94
N LYS A 127 0.97 -3.40 -6.41
CA LYS A 127 2.33 -2.89 -6.53
C LYS A 127 3.03 -2.86 -5.17
N ALA A 128 2.37 -2.31 -4.15
CA ALA A 128 2.87 -2.28 -2.79
C ALA A 128 3.06 -3.70 -2.25
N ALA A 129 2.06 -4.58 -2.40
CA ALA A 129 2.13 -5.97 -1.93
C ALA A 129 3.33 -6.73 -2.52
N LYS A 130 3.51 -6.70 -3.85
CA LYS A 130 4.65 -7.36 -4.51
C LYS A 130 5.99 -6.74 -4.12
N THR A 131 6.03 -5.43 -3.86
CA THR A 131 7.23 -4.77 -3.35
C THR A 131 7.60 -5.31 -1.97
N PHE A 132 6.64 -5.41 -1.05
CA PHE A 132 6.86 -5.99 0.28
C PHE A 132 7.29 -7.46 0.19
N GLU A 133 6.66 -8.26 -0.68
CA GLU A 133 7.08 -9.64 -0.92
C GLU A 133 8.53 -9.72 -1.40
N GLN A 134 8.92 -8.87 -2.35
CA GLN A 134 10.31 -8.83 -2.81
C GLN A 134 11.27 -8.44 -1.69
N ILE A 135 10.94 -7.43 -0.88
CA ILE A 135 11.78 -7.01 0.24
C ILE A 135 12.03 -8.18 1.19
N LYS A 136 10.99 -8.96 1.52
CA LYS A 136 11.11 -10.16 2.39
C LYS A 136 12.10 -11.21 1.85
N THR A 137 12.34 -11.26 0.54
CA THR A 137 13.34 -12.18 -0.05
C THR A 137 14.77 -11.68 0.07
N ILE A 138 14.96 -10.37 0.26
CA ILE A 138 16.26 -9.71 0.27
C ILE A 138 16.74 -9.49 1.72
N VAL A 139 15.82 -9.15 2.62
CA VAL A 139 16.15 -8.85 4.02
C VAL A 139 16.22 -10.12 4.86
N THR A 140 17.08 -10.09 5.88
CA THR A 140 17.11 -11.15 6.89
C THR A 140 15.99 -10.92 7.90
N LEU A 141 15.05 -11.86 8.00
CA LEU A 141 13.98 -11.83 9.00
C LEU A 141 14.38 -12.64 10.23
N ASP A 142 14.35 -12.00 11.40
CA ASP A 142 14.59 -12.64 12.70
C ASP A 142 13.23 -13.04 13.31
N GLN A 143 12.89 -14.33 13.25
CA GLN A 143 11.63 -14.84 13.76
C GLN A 143 11.68 -14.95 15.29
N LYS A 144 10.72 -14.31 15.96
CA LYS A 144 10.60 -14.32 17.42
C LYS A 144 9.21 -14.76 17.84
N ASP A 145 9.18 -15.79 18.67
CA ASP A 145 7.96 -16.20 19.35
C ASP A 145 7.72 -15.27 20.55
N ILE A 146 6.59 -14.57 20.51
CA ILE A 146 6.14 -13.68 21.57
C ILE A 146 4.69 -13.97 21.93
N ASP A 147 4.33 -13.67 23.17
CA ASP A 147 2.93 -13.71 23.61
C ASP A 147 2.13 -12.52 23.07
N TYR A 148 0.80 -12.60 23.18
CA TYR A 148 -0.11 -11.59 22.66
C TYR A 148 0.10 -10.22 23.32
N ASP A 149 0.32 -10.19 24.63
CA ASP A 149 0.49 -8.94 25.37
C ASP A 149 1.72 -8.17 24.88
N LYS A 150 2.84 -8.87 24.67
CA LYS A 150 4.05 -8.28 24.06
C LYS A 150 3.82 -7.82 22.63
N PHE A 151 3.03 -8.55 21.83
CA PHE A 151 2.71 -8.12 20.48
C PHE A 151 1.94 -6.79 20.49
N VAL A 152 0.94 -6.65 21.38
CA VAL A 152 0.17 -5.41 21.54
C VAL A 152 1.06 -4.25 22.01
N GLU A 153 2.05 -4.49 22.87
CA GLU A 153 3.03 -3.47 23.25
C GLU A 153 3.93 -3.04 22.09
N LEU A 154 4.29 -3.97 21.20
CA LEU A 154 5.09 -3.67 20.01
C LEU A 154 4.30 -2.91 18.94
N ASP A 155 3.02 -3.21 18.74
CA ASP A 155 2.16 -2.57 17.73
C ASP A 155 1.79 -1.11 18.11
N LYS A 156 1.87 -0.75 19.39
CA LYS A 156 1.60 0.62 19.88
C LYS A 156 2.76 1.61 19.69
N LYS A 157 3.94 1.13 19.32
CA LYS A 157 5.13 1.95 19.06
C LYS A 157 5.25 2.30 17.59
#